data_AF-A0AAE0YNL6-F1
#
_entry.id   AF-A0AAE0YNL6-F1
#
_cell.length_a   1.000
_cell.length_b   1.000
_cell.length_c   1.000
_cell.angle_alpha   90.00
_cell.angle_beta   90.00
_cell.angle_gamma   90.00
#
_symmetry.space_group_name_H-M   'P 1'
#
loop_
_entity.id
_entity.type
_entity.pdbx_description
1 polymer ?
#
loop_
_entity_poly.entity_id
_entity_poly.type
_entity_poly.pdbx_seq_one_letter_code
_entity_poly.pdbx_strand_id
1 'polypeptide(L)'
;MKPTVGELENSKISLARRECTLKLFFRLREFDSINVRPRLLQLTRLLSLGIDRSADQCCTRTYRTVITNKRQVIVEATFRQLSFCSNLTRESRSTSSVWSTSGRSFSSYTDMAEKKYDLVVYGATGFTGQYTVDEVARVAESENLTWAVAGRNMAKLQKVLSEASGRTGKNLEEIPIIIADSSSTNSLEDMAKQARVVLNCVGPYRFYGEPVVRACIEHGTHHLDISGEPQFLEKMQLLYNGKAKENDTFIIGATGFDSVPADSGVLFMEEKFKDGRLTNIESFFASRTGPKGGAVNTGTLESAVYAIANLHEMKDIRALLYPDPMPKNEYKLPKRLFFHSEQVNKWCLPFVGSDETVIYRTVRDHLAVKKIEKPFQYLAYMCMPNLFAAIGFMFFGAFLGFMGYFSATRWLLLKYPHIFTFGVFKKGGPTKEQIDASSFSMTFVGHGFDSVENMKPGSKPNRLVVAKLTGPEPGYVTTPACMVQCGVTILKDLKTMPHTGGVLTAGAAFSGTSLIQRLEKRDLKFTTISDTIVN
;
A
#
# COMPACT_ATOMS: atom_id res chain seq x y z
N MET A 1 -19.18 23.62 19.90
CA MET A 1 -19.90 24.38 18.86
C MET A 1 -19.84 23.58 17.57
N LYS A 2 -20.98 23.32 16.91
CA LYS A 2 -20.99 22.70 15.57
C LYS A 2 -20.58 23.78 14.55
N PRO A 3 -19.71 23.48 13.57
CA PRO A 3 -19.32 24.45 12.56
C PRO A 3 -20.53 24.83 11.70
N THR A 4 -20.57 26.08 11.29
CA THR A 4 -21.63 26.62 10.42
C THR A 4 -21.50 26.05 9.00
N VAL A 5 -22.61 26.03 8.24
CA VAL A 5 -22.64 25.53 6.86
C VAL A 5 -21.59 26.24 5.96
N GLY A 6 -21.35 27.54 6.19
CA GLY A 6 -20.32 28.29 5.47
C GLY A 6 -18.87 27.93 5.85
N GLU A 7 -18.61 27.47 7.07
CA GLU A 7 -17.29 26.97 7.47
C GLU A 7 -17.00 25.59 6.85
N LEU A 8 -18.03 24.75 6.73
CA LEU A 8 -17.95 23.46 6.04
C LEU A 8 -17.72 23.62 4.53
N GLU A 9 -18.39 24.58 3.88
CA GLU A 9 -18.18 24.88 2.45
C GLU A 9 -16.79 25.45 2.18
N ASN A 10 -16.31 26.39 3.01
CA ASN A 10 -14.96 26.94 2.87
C ASN A 10 -13.86 25.88 3.10
N SER A 11 -14.09 24.95 4.03
CA SER A 11 -13.19 23.81 4.26
C SER A 11 -13.13 22.88 3.04
N LYS A 12 -14.29 22.55 2.45
CA LYS A 12 -14.37 21.73 1.22
C LYS A 12 -13.68 22.38 0.02
N ILE A 13 -13.88 23.69 -0.18
CA ILE A 13 -13.23 24.45 -1.25
C ILE A 13 -11.71 24.51 -1.04
N SER A 14 -11.25 24.69 0.20
CA SER A 14 -9.83 24.66 0.56
C SER A 14 -9.19 23.30 0.28
N LEU A 15 -9.88 22.21 0.62
CA LEU A 15 -9.44 20.83 0.37
C LEU A 15 -9.35 20.54 -1.13
N ALA A 16 -10.38 20.90 -1.90
CA ALA A 16 -10.43 20.72 -3.35
C ALA A 16 -9.32 21.52 -4.07
N ARG A 17 -9.05 22.76 -3.63
CA ARG A 17 -7.93 23.56 -4.16
C ARG A 17 -6.58 22.90 -3.87
N ARG A 18 -6.38 22.39 -2.65
CA ARG A 18 -5.15 21.67 -2.28
C ARG A 18 -4.96 20.41 -3.12
N GLU A 19 -6.01 19.60 -3.31
CA GLU A 19 -5.95 18.43 -4.19
C GLU A 19 -5.60 18.79 -5.64
N CYS A 20 -6.22 19.83 -6.19
CA CYS A 20 -5.98 20.27 -7.56
C CYS A 20 -4.53 20.77 -7.73
N THR A 21 -4.03 21.56 -6.78
CA THR A 21 -2.64 22.04 -6.78
C THR A 21 -1.64 20.91 -6.60
N LEU A 22 -1.94 19.90 -5.77
CA LEU A 22 -1.09 18.72 -5.58
C LEU A 22 -1.04 17.85 -6.84
N LYS A 23 -2.19 17.56 -7.47
CA LYS A 23 -2.26 16.81 -8.74
C LYS A 23 -1.48 17.51 -9.85
N LEU A 24 -1.57 18.84 -9.93
CA LEU A 24 -0.81 19.64 -10.87
C LEU A 24 0.69 19.60 -10.55
N PHE A 25 1.08 19.73 -9.27
CA PHE A 25 2.47 19.65 -8.83
C PHE A 25 3.14 18.32 -9.21
N PHE A 26 2.45 17.19 -9.00
CA PHE A 26 2.98 15.87 -9.37
C PHE A 26 3.06 15.67 -10.90
N ARG A 27 2.02 16.06 -11.66
CA ARG A 27 2.07 15.98 -13.15
C ARG A 27 3.18 16.84 -13.74
N LEU A 28 3.47 18.00 -13.14
CA LEU A 28 4.53 18.89 -13.61
C LEU A 28 5.93 18.33 -13.32
N ARG A 29 6.09 17.46 -12.32
CA ARG A 29 7.36 16.77 -12.03
C ARG A 29 7.65 15.59 -12.98
N GLU A 30 6.66 15.08 -13.69
CA GLU A 30 6.84 14.04 -14.73
C GLU A 30 7.47 14.60 -16.03
N PHE A 31 7.62 15.92 -16.17
CA PHE A 31 8.26 16.56 -17.32
C PHE A 31 9.77 16.78 -17.08
N ASP A 32 10.60 15.97 -17.75
CA ASP A 32 12.07 15.95 -17.64
C ASP A 32 12.81 17.09 -18.38
N SER A 33 12.12 18.14 -18.85
CA SER A 33 12.77 19.19 -19.65
C SER A 33 13.44 20.26 -18.79
N ILE A 34 14.77 20.36 -18.92
CA ILE A 34 15.70 21.24 -18.17
C ILE A 34 15.28 22.73 -18.21
N ASN A 35 14.61 23.18 -19.27
CA ASN A 35 14.28 24.59 -19.49
C ASN A 35 12.88 25.01 -19.05
N VAL A 36 12.00 24.06 -18.70
CA VAL A 36 10.57 24.33 -18.42
C VAL A 36 10.25 24.17 -16.92
N ARG A 37 10.98 23.27 -16.25
CA ARG A 37 10.81 22.91 -14.82
C ARG A 37 10.96 24.09 -13.83
N PRO A 38 11.95 25.00 -13.95
CA PRO A 38 12.12 26.08 -12.97
C PRO A 38 11.00 27.13 -13.03
N ARG A 39 10.54 27.46 -14.24
CA ARG A 39 9.50 28.49 -14.47
C ARG A 39 8.10 28.02 -14.03
N LEU A 40 7.79 26.73 -14.23
CA LEU A 40 6.52 26.15 -13.77
C LEU A 40 6.45 25.98 -12.26
N LEU A 41 7.54 25.56 -11.60
CA LEU A 41 7.60 25.48 -10.13
C LEU A 41 7.42 26.86 -9.48
N GLN A 42 7.93 27.93 -10.10
CA GLN A 42 7.75 29.30 -9.64
C GLN A 42 6.28 29.75 -9.77
N LEU A 43 5.59 29.35 -10.85
CA LEU A 43 4.16 29.60 -11.04
C LEU A 43 3.29 28.86 -10.00
N THR A 44 3.57 27.59 -9.72
CA THR A 44 2.84 26.80 -8.70
C THR A 44 3.01 27.38 -7.30
N ARG A 45 4.20 27.94 -7.01
CA ARG A 45 4.49 28.63 -5.74
C ARG A 45 3.72 29.95 -5.60
N LEU A 46 3.58 30.70 -6.70
CA LEU A 46 2.77 31.93 -6.73
C LEU A 46 1.27 31.64 -6.57
N LEU A 47 0.78 30.55 -7.18
CA LEU A 47 -0.60 30.09 -7.01
C LEU A 47 -0.90 29.60 -5.60
N SER A 48 0.08 29.00 -4.89
CA SER A 48 -0.08 28.59 -3.49
C SER A 48 -0.09 29.75 -2.49
N LEU A 49 0.37 30.94 -2.88
CA LEU A 49 0.51 32.12 -2.02
C LEU A 49 -0.66 33.10 -2.12
N GLY A 50 -1.68 32.82 -2.96
CA GLY A 50 -2.89 33.64 -3.02
C GLY A 50 -2.68 35.10 -3.44
N ILE A 51 -1.60 35.40 -4.19
CA ILE A 51 -1.32 36.76 -4.66
C ILE A 51 -2.23 37.07 -5.85
N ASP A 52 -3.32 37.77 -5.56
CA ASP A 52 -4.32 38.25 -6.51
C ASP A 52 -3.79 39.49 -7.28
N ARG A 53 -4.16 39.59 -8.57
CA ARG A 53 -3.99 40.71 -9.53
C ARG A 53 -2.67 40.95 -10.31
N SER A 54 -1.55 40.27 -10.08
CA SER A 54 -0.36 40.43 -10.97
C SER A 54 -0.10 39.26 -11.93
N ALA A 55 -0.85 38.16 -11.79
CA ALA A 55 -0.69 36.96 -12.61
C ALA A 55 -1.19 37.10 -14.06
N ASP A 56 -2.15 38.00 -14.33
CA ASP A 56 -2.72 38.17 -15.67
C ASP A 56 -1.74 38.83 -16.66
N GLN A 57 -0.92 39.78 -16.21
CA GLN A 57 0.08 40.43 -17.09
C GLN A 57 1.32 39.55 -17.34
N CYS A 58 1.68 38.66 -16.42
CA CYS A 58 2.84 37.77 -16.59
C CYS A 58 2.51 36.53 -17.46
N CYS A 59 1.28 36.02 -17.38
CA CYS A 59 0.77 34.96 -18.27
C CYS A 59 0.80 35.41 -19.75
N THR A 60 0.45 36.67 -20.02
CA THR A 60 0.38 37.20 -21.39
C THR A 60 1.77 37.39 -22.02
N ARG A 61 2.81 37.68 -21.23
CA ARG A 61 4.19 37.84 -21.73
C ARG A 61 4.91 36.52 -22.00
N THR A 62 4.62 35.49 -21.20
CA THR A 62 5.19 34.14 -21.40
C THR A 62 4.60 33.45 -22.64
N TYR A 63 3.38 33.84 -23.04
CA TYR A 63 2.70 33.35 -24.24
C TYR A 63 3.42 33.72 -25.55
N ARG A 64 4.16 34.84 -25.62
CA ARG A 64 4.87 35.26 -26.84
C ARG A 64 6.20 34.55 -27.07
N THR A 65 6.81 33.93 -26.07
CA THR A 65 8.13 33.28 -26.20
C THR A 65 8.06 31.78 -26.48
N VAL A 66 6.88 31.16 -26.39
CA VAL A 66 6.71 29.69 -26.54
C VAL A 66 6.09 29.30 -27.90
N ILE A 67 5.64 30.26 -28.70
CA ILE A 67 5.13 30.00 -30.06
C ILE A 67 6.28 29.92 -31.06
N THR A 68 7.14 28.91 -30.92
CA THR A 68 8.01 28.37 -31.99
C THR A 68 8.46 26.94 -31.67
N ASN A 69 7.52 26.02 -31.41
CA ASN A 69 7.67 24.62 -31.88
C ASN A 69 6.43 23.76 -31.62
N LYS A 70 6.13 22.89 -32.59
CA LYS A 70 4.96 22.01 -32.69
C LYS A 70 4.74 21.14 -31.43
N ARG A 71 3.66 21.39 -30.67
CA ARG A 71 2.94 20.44 -29.78
C ARG A 71 1.62 21.07 -29.32
N GLN A 72 0.61 21.02 -30.18
CA GLN A 72 -0.64 21.78 -30.02
C GLN A 72 -1.73 21.09 -29.19
N VAL A 73 -1.53 19.85 -28.70
CA VAL A 73 -2.63 19.05 -28.13
C VAL A 73 -2.66 18.98 -26.59
N ILE A 74 -1.58 19.36 -25.89
CA ILE A 74 -1.45 19.10 -24.44
C ILE A 74 -1.73 20.34 -23.56
N VAL A 75 -1.61 21.55 -24.14
CA VAL A 75 -1.83 22.80 -23.39
C VAL A 75 -3.33 23.14 -23.27
N GLU A 76 -4.15 22.74 -24.24
CA GLU A 76 -5.61 22.95 -24.24
C GLU A 76 -6.34 22.20 -23.11
N ALA A 77 -5.88 20.98 -22.78
CA ALA A 77 -6.45 20.17 -21.70
C ALA A 77 -6.24 20.78 -20.31
N THR A 78 -5.11 21.47 -20.12
CA THR A 78 -4.77 22.14 -18.85
C THR A 78 -5.60 23.42 -18.67
N PHE A 79 -5.95 24.12 -19.76
CA PHE A 79 -6.75 25.34 -19.72
C PHE A 79 -8.25 25.08 -19.51
N ARG A 80 -8.80 23.96 -20.02
CA ARG A 80 -10.19 23.54 -19.75
C ARG A 80 -10.44 23.24 -18.27
N GLN A 81 -9.45 22.70 -17.55
CA GLN A 81 -9.56 22.47 -16.10
C GLN A 81 -9.49 23.77 -15.28
N LEU A 82 -8.73 24.77 -15.72
CA LEU A 82 -8.64 26.08 -15.05
C LEU A 82 -9.89 26.94 -15.27
N SER A 83 -10.53 26.86 -16.43
CA SER A 83 -11.81 27.54 -16.70
C SER A 83 -13.00 26.96 -15.92
N PHE A 84 -12.92 25.68 -15.51
CA PHE A 84 -13.94 25.08 -14.66
C PHE A 84 -13.90 25.64 -13.22
N CYS A 85 -12.69 25.96 -12.72
CA CYS A 85 -12.51 26.54 -11.39
C CYS A 85 -12.92 28.03 -11.29
N SER A 86 -12.98 28.77 -12.39
CA SER A 86 -13.45 30.18 -12.39
C SER A 86 -14.97 30.33 -12.50
N ASN A 87 -15.67 29.30 -12.99
CA ASN A 87 -17.14 29.33 -13.09
C ASN A 87 -17.85 28.94 -11.77
N LEU A 88 -17.20 28.16 -10.91
CA LEU A 88 -17.71 27.78 -9.59
C LEU A 88 -17.80 28.95 -8.57
N THR A 89 -17.15 30.09 -8.85
CA THR A 89 -17.22 31.30 -8.02
C THR A 89 -18.25 32.33 -8.51
N ARG A 90 -18.95 32.07 -9.63
CA ARG A 90 -19.90 33.02 -10.23
C ARG A 90 -21.38 32.65 -10.05
N GLU A 91 -21.71 31.39 -9.78
CA GLU A 91 -23.10 30.92 -9.57
C GLU A 91 -23.61 31.04 -8.13
N SER A 92 -22.78 31.44 -7.14
CA SER A 92 -23.19 31.56 -5.73
C SER A 92 -23.79 32.92 -5.33
N ARG A 93 -24.14 33.80 -6.28
CA ARG A 93 -24.66 35.16 -5.98
C ARG A 93 -26.01 35.53 -6.58
N SER A 94 -26.78 34.60 -7.15
CA SER A 94 -28.17 34.89 -7.48
C SER A 94 -29.05 33.65 -7.39
N THR A 95 -29.81 33.54 -6.30
CA THR A 95 -31.20 33.05 -6.24
C THR A 95 -31.59 32.86 -4.78
N SER A 96 -32.16 33.91 -4.20
CA SER A 96 -32.90 33.85 -2.94
C SER A 96 -34.39 33.69 -3.25
N SER A 97 -34.95 32.48 -3.12
CA SER A 97 -36.39 32.30 -2.82
C SER A 97 -36.80 30.84 -2.72
N VAL A 98 -37.42 30.51 -1.58
CA VAL A 98 -38.41 29.44 -1.33
C VAL A 98 -37.92 27.98 -1.41
N TRP A 99 -37.72 27.37 -0.24
CA TRP A 99 -37.86 25.92 -0.07
C TRP A 99 -38.89 25.65 1.04
N SER A 100 -40.06 25.17 0.62
CA SER A 100 -41.08 24.62 1.49
C SER A 100 -40.63 23.26 2.04
N THR A 101 -40.76 23.10 3.35
CA THR A 101 -40.56 21.85 4.08
C THR A 101 -41.52 20.77 3.59
N SER A 102 -40.98 19.76 2.90
CA SER A 102 -41.57 18.41 2.87
C SER A 102 -40.52 17.44 3.38
N GLY A 103 -40.80 16.84 4.53
CA GLY A 103 -39.95 15.85 5.16
C GLY A 103 -39.83 14.62 4.28
N ARG A 104 -38.60 14.31 3.86
CA ARG A 104 -38.22 12.95 3.50
C ARG A 104 -37.39 12.40 4.64
N SER A 105 -37.89 11.32 5.24
CA SER A 105 -37.10 10.45 6.09
C SER A 105 -35.86 10.03 5.32
N PHE A 106 -34.68 10.32 5.86
CA PHE A 106 -33.42 9.82 5.33
C PHE A 106 -33.38 8.32 5.65
N SER A 107 -33.82 7.50 4.70
CA SER A 107 -33.72 6.05 4.79
C SER A 107 -32.24 5.67 4.77
N SER A 108 -31.80 5.10 5.87
CA SER A 108 -30.58 4.31 6.00
C SER A 108 -30.51 3.25 4.90
N TYR A 109 -29.28 2.94 4.43
CA TYR A 109 -28.98 2.01 3.34
C TYR A 109 -29.51 2.46 1.97
N THR A 110 -28.77 3.36 1.31
CA THR A 110 -28.84 3.47 -0.15
C THR A 110 -28.31 2.18 -0.75
N ASP A 111 -29.17 1.46 -1.48
CA ASP A 111 -28.86 0.37 -2.41
C ASP A 111 -27.51 0.61 -3.12
N MET A 112 -26.47 -0.07 -2.66
CA MET A 112 -25.36 -0.39 -3.55
C MET A 112 -25.95 -1.33 -4.59
N ALA A 113 -25.99 -0.91 -5.86
CA ALA A 113 -26.30 -1.82 -6.95
C ALA A 113 -25.58 -3.15 -6.71
N GLU A 114 -26.34 -4.24 -6.65
CA GLU A 114 -25.86 -5.54 -6.18
C GLU A 114 -24.60 -5.92 -6.98
N LYS A 115 -23.44 -5.86 -6.31
CA LYS A 115 -22.16 -6.13 -6.95
C LYS A 115 -22.13 -7.61 -7.34
N LYS A 116 -21.88 -7.88 -8.62
CA LYS A 116 -21.92 -9.24 -9.18
C LYS A 116 -20.90 -10.20 -8.54
N TYR A 117 -19.75 -9.68 -8.11
CA TYR A 117 -18.64 -10.47 -7.59
C TYR A 117 -18.17 -9.95 -6.23
N ASP A 118 -17.98 -10.86 -5.28
CA ASP A 118 -17.34 -10.55 -4.02
C ASP A 118 -15.86 -10.21 -4.22
N LEU A 119 -15.15 -11.01 -5.04
CA LEU A 119 -13.72 -10.83 -5.33
C LEU A 119 -13.46 -10.77 -6.84
N VAL A 120 -12.60 -9.84 -7.27
CA VAL A 120 -12.05 -9.83 -8.63
C VAL A 120 -10.53 -9.84 -8.57
N VAL A 121 -9.89 -10.85 -9.17
CA VAL A 121 -8.42 -10.93 -9.28
C VAL A 121 -7.97 -10.17 -10.52
N TYR A 122 -7.50 -8.94 -10.34
CA TYR A 122 -6.99 -8.10 -11.42
C TYR A 122 -5.50 -8.33 -11.65
N GLY A 123 -5.11 -8.59 -12.90
CA GLY A 123 -3.74 -9.02 -13.21
C GLY A 123 -3.54 -10.52 -13.09
N ALA A 124 -4.61 -11.31 -13.22
CA ALA A 124 -4.62 -12.77 -13.08
C ALA A 124 -3.62 -13.49 -14.02
N THR A 125 -3.25 -12.89 -15.15
CA THR A 125 -2.24 -13.44 -16.07
C THR A 125 -0.79 -13.23 -15.62
N GLY A 126 -0.55 -12.34 -14.66
CA GLY A 126 0.77 -12.08 -14.07
C GLY A 126 1.25 -13.25 -13.22
N PHE A 127 2.54 -13.29 -12.90
CA PHE A 127 3.11 -14.42 -12.17
C PHE A 127 2.46 -14.58 -10.78
N THR A 128 2.46 -13.54 -9.94
CA THR A 128 1.76 -13.58 -8.63
C THR A 128 0.24 -13.66 -8.78
N GLY A 129 -0.32 -13.10 -9.86
CA GLY A 129 -1.75 -13.17 -10.16
C GLY A 129 -2.24 -14.61 -10.34
N GLN A 130 -1.45 -15.48 -10.98
CA GLN A 130 -1.80 -16.90 -11.15
C GLN A 130 -1.90 -17.64 -9.81
N TYR A 131 -0.96 -17.41 -8.88
CA TYR A 131 -1.04 -17.99 -7.54
C TYR A 131 -2.18 -17.38 -6.71
N THR A 132 -2.54 -16.13 -6.98
CA THR A 132 -3.75 -15.51 -6.38
C THR A 132 -5.02 -16.17 -6.88
N VAL A 133 -5.12 -16.49 -8.17
CA VAL A 133 -6.24 -17.28 -8.72
C VAL A 133 -6.33 -18.64 -8.03
N ASP A 134 -5.21 -19.36 -7.92
CA ASP A 134 -5.17 -20.64 -7.22
C ASP A 134 -5.66 -20.52 -5.76
N GLU A 135 -5.29 -19.43 -5.08
CA GLU A 135 -5.67 -19.20 -3.68
C GLU A 135 -7.15 -18.83 -3.52
N VAL A 136 -7.68 -17.95 -4.37
CA VAL A 136 -9.12 -17.63 -4.38
C VAL A 136 -9.93 -18.89 -4.67
N ALA A 137 -9.50 -19.74 -5.63
CA ALA A 137 -10.17 -20.99 -5.93
C ALA A 137 -10.23 -21.96 -4.74
N ARG A 138 -9.20 -22.00 -3.88
CA ARG A 138 -9.20 -22.82 -2.66
C ARG A 138 -10.12 -22.29 -1.55
N VAL A 139 -10.36 -20.98 -1.52
CA VAL A 139 -11.06 -20.30 -0.42
C VAL A 139 -12.52 -20.00 -0.75
N ALA A 140 -12.84 -19.72 -2.02
CA ALA A 140 -14.13 -19.19 -2.44
C ALA A 140 -15.31 -20.09 -2.06
N GLU A 141 -15.20 -21.40 -2.26
CA GLU A 141 -16.29 -22.34 -1.93
C GLU A 141 -16.55 -22.39 -0.42
N SER A 142 -15.52 -22.56 0.40
CA SER A 142 -15.68 -22.62 1.87
C SER A 142 -16.19 -21.32 2.48
N GLU A 143 -15.97 -20.20 1.80
CA GLU A 143 -16.41 -18.87 2.24
C GLU A 143 -17.70 -18.42 1.56
N ASN A 144 -18.27 -19.24 0.66
CA ASN A 144 -19.43 -18.91 -0.18
C ASN A 144 -19.26 -17.57 -0.91
N LEU A 145 -18.20 -17.45 -1.72
CA LEU A 145 -17.84 -16.23 -2.44
C LEU A 145 -18.01 -16.38 -3.95
N THR A 146 -18.61 -15.37 -4.56
CA THR A 146 -18.62 -15.17 -6.01
C THR A 146 -17.33 -14.46 -6.44
N TRP A 147 -16.71 -14.88 -7.53
CA TRP A 147 -15.48 -14.25 -7.99
C TRP A 147 -15.27 -14.32 -9.49
N ALA A 148 -14.39 -13.45 -9.98
CA ALA A 148 -13.99 -13.37 -11.39
C ALA A 148 -12.48 -13.10 -11.53
N VAL A 149 -11.94 -13.39 -12.70
CA VAL A 149 -10.57 -13.00 -13.09
C VAL A 149 -10.61 -11.84 -14.07
N ALA A 150 -9.65 -10.92 -13.93
CA ALA A 150 -9.58 -9.74 -14.78
C ALA A 150 -8.18 -9.50 -15.34
N GLY A 151 -8.14 -9.05 -16.59
CA GLY A 151 -6.90 -8.70 -17.28
C GLY A 151 -7.13 -8.31 -18.74
N ARG A 152 -6.04 -8.08 -19.47
CA ARG A 152 -6.08 -7.47 -20.81
C ARG A 152 -6.33 -8.45 -21.95
N ASN A 153 -6.11 -9.74 -21.71
CA ASN A 153 -6.07 -10.75 -22.77
C ASN A 153 -6.95 -11.95 -22.39
N MET A 154 -8.07 -12.07 -23.08
CA MET A 154 -9.07 -13.14 -22.89
C MET A 154 -8.44 -14.54 -22.94
N ALA A 155 -7.68 -14.84 -23.99
CA ALA A 155 -7.10 -16.16 -24.20
C ALA A 155 -6.11 -16.54 -23.08
N LYS A 156 -5.32 -15.58 -22.58
CA LYS A 156 -4.44 -15.82 -21.44
C LYS A 156 -5.21 -16.05 -20.14
N LEU A 157 -6.33 -15.35 -19.93
CA LEU A 157 -7.18 -15.55 -18.75
C LEU A 157 -7.81 -16.95 -18.76
N GLN A 158 -8.35 -17.38 -19.91
CA GLN A 158 -8.87 -18.74 -20.09
C GLN A 158 -7.81 -19.80 -19.82
N LYS A 159 -6.59 -19.60 -20.34
CA LYS A 159 -5.45 -20.48 -20.08
C LYS A 159 -5.12 -20.56 -18.59
N VAL A 160 -5.10 -19.42 -17.88
CA VAL A 160 -4.83 -19.40 -16.43
C VAL A 160 -5.89 -20.18 -15.65
N LEU A 161 -7.18 -20.04 -16.00
CA LEU A 161 -8.25 -20.80 -15.36
C LEU A 161 -8.10 -22.30 -15.60
N SER A 162 -7.81 -22.73 -16.84
CA SER A 162 -7.57 -24.14 -17.17
C SER A 162 -6.39 -24.73 -16.39
N GLU A 163 -5.26 -24.01 -16.32
CA GLU A 163 -4.10 -24.47 -15.56
C GLU A 163 -4.37 -24.47 -14.04
N ALA A 164 -5.10 -23.48 -13.53
CA ALA A 164 -5.51 -23.40 -12.13
C ALA A 164 -6.47 -24.53 -11.75
N SER A 165 -7.36 -24.96 -12.65
CA SER A 165 -8.19 -26.16 -12.45
C SER A 165 -7.32 -27.38 -12.18
N GLY A 166 -6.27 -27.57 -12.98
CA GLY A 166 -5.31 -28.67 -12.79
C GLY A 166 -4.49 -28.56 -11.50
N ARG A 167 -4.09 -27.35 -11.10
CA ARG A 167 -3.30 -27.12 -9.86
C ARG A 167 -4.11 -27.22 -8.57
N THR A 168 -5.40 -26.88 -8.62
CA THR A 168 -6.27 -26.80 -7.43
C THR A 168 -7.24 -27.98 -7.31
N GLY A 169 -7.48 -28.72 -8.39
CA GLY A 169 -8.50 -29.77 -8.46
C GLY A 169 -9.94 -29.24 -8.49
N LYS A 170 -10.15 -27.94 -8.69
CA LYS A 170 -11.46 -27.30 -8.83
C LYS A 170 -11.81 -27.12 -10.31
N ASN A 171 -13.09 -27.19 -10.68
CA ASN A 171 -13.51 -26.80 -12.03
C ASN A 171 -13.64 -25.28 -12.11
N LEU A 172 -12.73 -24.64 -12.86
CA LEU A 172 -12.67 -23.18 -13.00
C LEU A 172 -13.02 -22.67 -14.41
N GLU A 173 -13.46 -23.54 -15.32
CA GLU A 173 -13.71 -23.16 -16.72
C GLU A 173 -14.87 -22.16 -16.87
N GLU A 174 -15.82 -22.20 -15.94
CA GLU A 174 -16.98 -21.31 -15.89
C GLU A 174 -16.74 -20.03 -15.08
N ILE A 175 -15.55 -19.85 -14.50
CA ILE A 175 -15.24 -18.64 -13.75
C ILE A 175 -15.29 -17.43 -14.70
N PRO A 176 -16.10 -16.40 -14.39
CA PRO A 176 -16.24 -15.26 -15.28
C PRO A 176 -14.94 -14.49 -15.50
N ILE A 177 -14.80 -13.97 -16.72
CA ILE A 177 -13.66 -13.19 -17.15
C ILE A 177 -14.09 -11.75 -17.43
N ILE A 178 -13.35 -10.79 -16.88
CA ILE A 178 -13.51 -9.36 -17.12
C ILE A 178 -12.31 -8.84 -17.90
N ILE A 179 -12.55 -8.19 -19.03
CA ILE A 179 -11.49 -7.52 -19.79
C ILE A 179 -11.23 -6.14 -19.18
N ALA A 180 -10.03 -5.96 -18.64
CA ALA A 180 -9.60 -4.74 -17.97
C ALA A 180 -8.14 -4.41 -18.33
N ASP A 181 -7.93 -3.22 -18.91
CA ASP A 181 -6.62 -2.68 -19.29
C ASP A 181 -6.29 -1.45 -18.46
N SER A 182 -5.09 -1.43 -17.84
CA SER A 182 -4.62 -0.32 -17.02
C SER A 182 -4.48 0.99 -17.80
N SER A 183 -4.40 0.92 -19.13
CA SER A 183 -4.40 2.09 -20.03
C SER A 183 -5.81 2.58 -20.40
N SER A 184 -6.86 1.81 -20.13
CA SER A 184 -8.25 2.14 -20.48
C SER A 184 -9.08 2.40 -19.23
N THR A 185 -9.36 3.68 -18.98
CA THR A 185 -10.17 4.12 -17.84
C THR A 185 -11.54 3.43 -17.78
N ASN A 186 -12.25 3.38 -18.91
CA ASN A 186 -13.59 2.76 -18.97
C ASN A 186 -13.53 1.28 -18.55
N SER A 187 -12.51 0.54 -19.00
CA SER A 187 -12.40 -0.89 -18.67
C SER A 187 -12.13 -1.14 -17.18
N LEU A 188 -11.40 -0.22 -16.51
CA LEU A 188 -11.17 -0.29 -15.06
C LEU A 188 -12.44 0.06 -14.28
N GLU A 189 -13.19 1.06 -14.74
CA GLU A 189 -14.48 1.44 -14.17
C GLU A 189 -15.51 0.31 -14.29
N ASP A 190 -15.58 -0.35 -15.45
CA ASP A 190 -16.49 -1.48 -15.67
C ASP A 190 -16.14 -2.70 -14.82
N MET A 191 -14.85 -2.94 -14.56
CA MET A 191 -14.41 -3.94 -13.58
C MET A 191 -14.82 -3.56 -12.15
N ALA A 192 -14.55 -2.32 -11.73
CA ALA A 192 -14.88 -1.86 -10.38
C ALA A 192 -16.39 -1.90 -10.11
N LYS A 193 -17.24 -1.51 -11.07
CA LYS A 193 -18.70 -1.58 -10.95
C LYS A 193 -19.21 -2.97 -10.58
N GLN A 194 -18.53 -4.03 -11.01
CA GLN A 194 -18.94 -5.42 -10.79
C GLN A 194 -18.38 -6.06 -9.51
N ALA A 195 -17.41 -5.43 -8.85
CA ALA A 195 -16.68 -6.02 -7.73
C ALA A 195 -17.00 -5.34 -6.39
N ARG A 196 -17.09 -6.13 -5.32
CA ARG A 196 -17.02 -5.64 -3.93
C ARG A 196 -15.57 -5.37 -3.53
N VAL A 197 -14.67 -6.30 -3.86
CA VAL A 197 -13.23 -6.16 -3.62
C VAL A 197 -12.44 -6.49 -4.89
N VAL A 198 -11.50 -5.62 -5.26
CA VAL A 198 -10.49 -5.88 -6.30
C VAL A 198 -9.16 -6.25 -5.65
N LEU A 199 -8.65 -7.44 -5.97
CA LEU A 199 -7.32 -7.92 -5.64
C LEU A 199 -6.37 -7.56 -6.79
N ASN A 200 -5.63 -6.47 -6.66
CA ASN A 200 -4.76 -5.95 -7.70
C ASN A 200 -3.36 -6.56 -7.63
N CYS A 201 -2.98 -7.31 -8.67
CA CYS A 201 -1.64 -7.87 -8.87
C CYS A 201 -0.85 -7.18 -9.99
N VAL A 202 -1.28 -6.00 -10.46
CA VAL A 202 -0.67 -5.30 -11.60
C VAL A 202 0.35 -4.27 -11.11
N GLY A 203 1.61 -4.71 -11.07
CA GLY A 203 2.78 -3.84 -10.86
C GLY A 203 3.55 -3.53 -12.16
N PRO A 204 4.53 -2.61 -12.12
CA PRO A 204 4.88 -1.74 -10.98
C PRO A 204 3.77 -0.72 -10.68
N TYR A 205 3.39 -0.57 -9.41
CA TYR A 205 2.19 0.16 -8.99
C TYR A 205 2.33 1.67 -9.16
N ARG A 206 3.56 2.19 -9.12
CA ARG A 206 3.85 3.58 -9.49
C ARG A 206 3.19 3.97 -10.82
N PHE A 207 3.20 3.08 -11.81
CA PHE A 207 2.71 3.37 -13.16
C PHE A 207 1.26 2.96 -13.36
N TYR A 208 0.83 1.84 -12.76
CA TYR A 208 -0.45 1.22 -13.08
C TYR A 208 -1.45 1.19 -11.92
N GLY A 209 -1.03 1.52 -10.70
CA GLY A 209 -1.86 1.38 -9.49
C GLY A 209 -2.89 2.50 -9.33
N GLU A 210 -2.50 3.76 -9.53
CA GLU A 210 -3.37 4.92 -9.28
C GLU A 210 -4.69 4.89 -10.08
N PRO A 211 -4.70 4.55 -11.39
CA PRO A 211 -5.95 4.44 -12.15
C PRO A 211 -6.94 3.41 -11.56
N VAL A 212 -6.43 2.30 -11.02
CA VAL A 212 -7.25 1.25 -10.40
C VAL A 212 -7.83 1.73 -9.07
N VAL A 213 -7.00 2.36 -8.23
CA VAL A 213 -7.44 2.96 -6.94
C VAL A 213 -8.56 3.96 -7.19
N ARG A 214 -8.39 4.86 -8.16
CA ARG A 214 -9.40 5.86 -8.50
C ARG A 214 -10.72 5.22 -8.92
N ALA A 215 -10.68 4.26 -9.85
CA ALA A 215 -11.88 3.58 -10.34
C ALA A 215 -12.62 2.83 -9.21
N CYS A 216 -11.88 2.21 -8.29
CA CYS A 216 -12.46 1.52 -7.14
C CYS A 216 -13.18 2.49 -6.20
N ILE A 217 -12.53 3.60 -5.82
CA ILE A 217 -13.15 4.64 -4.98
C ILE A 217 -14.41 5.21 -5.63
N GLU A 218 -14.34 5.55 -6.93
CA GLU A 218 -15.46 6.17 -7.66
C GLU A 218 -16.68 5.26 -7.79
N HIS A 219 -16.51 3.95 -7.62
CA HIS A 219 -17.58 2.97 -7.74
C HIS A 219 -17.89 2.21 -6.44
N GLY A 220 -17.44 2.69 -5.29
CA GLY A 220 -17.76 2.08 -4.00
C GLY A 220 -17.14 0.68 -3.84
N THR A 221 -16.00 0.44 -4.47
CA THR A 221 -15.32 -0.86 -4.47
C THR A 221 -14.07 -0.80 -3.62
N HIS A 222 -13.87 -1.82 -2.79
CA HIS A 222 -12.66 -1.94 -1.98
C HIS A 222 -11.49 -2.41 -2.86
N HIS A 223 -10.29 -1.93 -2.54
CA HIS A 223 -9.09 -2.22 -3.32
C HIS A 223 -7.99 -2.73 -2.41
N LEU A 224 -7.41 -3.86 -2.80
CA LEU A 224 -6.24 -4.46 -2.17
C LEU A 224 -5.11 -4.57 -3.19
N ASP A 225 -3.88 -4.28 -2.79
CA ASP A 225 -2.69 -4.54 -3.61
C ASP A 225 -1.55 -5.19 -2.83
N ILE A 226 -0.59 -5.74 -3.57
CA ILE A 226 0.67 -6.30 -3.04
C ILE A 226 1.84 -5.34 -3.35
N SER A 227 1.62 -4.03 -3.23
CA SER A 227 2.68 -3.05 -3.49
C SER A 227 3.67 -3.00 -2.33
N GLY A 228 4.93 -3.36 -2.62
CA GLY A 228 6.07 -3.10 -1.74
C GLY A 228 6.74 -1.73 -2.00
N GLU A 229 6.04 -0.76 -2.61
CA GLU A 229 6.61 0.54 -3.00
C GLU A 229 6.17 1.67 -2.05
N PRO A 230 6.97 2.08 -1.04
CA PRO A 230 6.58 3.07 -0.03
C PRO A 230 6.07 4.40 -0.60
N GLN A 231 6.68 4.84 -1.71
CA GLN A 231 6.25 6.07 -2.39
C GLN A 231 4.82 5.96 -2.88
N PHE A 232 4.47 4.84 -3.53
CA PHE A 232 3.14 4.65 -4.09
C PHE A 232 2.11 4.60 -2.95
N LEU A 233 2.40 3.80 -1.92
CA LEU A 233 1.54 3.64 -0.75
C LEU A 233 1.24 4.99 -0.06
N GLU A 234 2.26 5.80 0.22
CA GLU A 234 2.06 7.11 0.86
C GLU A 234 1.43 8.13 -0.09
N LYS A 235 1.74 8.09 -1.39
CA LYS A 235 1.10 8.96 -2.40
C LYS A 235 -0.40 8.67 -2.51
N MET A 236 -0.81 7.40 -2.52
CA MET A 236 -2.24 7.05 -2.54
C MET A 236 -2.94 7.55 -1.29
N GLN A 237 -2.31 7.44 -0.12
CA GLN A 237 -2.87 7.97 1.12
C GLN A 237 -3.02 9.50 1.06
N LEU A 238 -2.00 10.21 0.58
CA LEU A 238 -2.03 11.67 0.44
C LEU A 238 -3.14 12.14 -0.50
N LEU A 239 -3.36 11.45 -1.61
CA LEU A 239 -4.28 11.88 -2.65
C LEU A 239 -5.72 11.41 -2.44
N TYR A 240 -5.94 10.26 -1.81
CA TYR A 240 -7.22 9.57 -1.87
C TYR A 240 -7.83 9.21 -0.51
N ASN A 241 -7.14 9.43 0.63
CA ASN A 241 -7.68 9.06 1.94
C ASN A 241 -9.02 9.75 2.28
N GLY A 242 -9.18 11.02 1.91
CA GLY A 242 -10.43 11.76 2.10
C GLY A 242 -11.57 11.17 1.26
N LYS A 243 -11.39 11.09 -0.05
CA LYS A 243 -12.38 10.54 -0.99
C LYS A 243 -12.75 9.09 -0.68
N ALA A 244 -11.78 8.28 -0.26
CA ALA A 244 -12.03 6.89 0.12
C ALA A 244 -12.92 6.78 1.37
N LYS A 245 -12.74 7.66 2.36
CA LYS A 245 -13.63 7.77 3.54
C LYS A 245 -15.02 8.26 3.18
N GLU A 246 -15.12 9.27 2.32
CA GLU A 246 -16.41 9.82 1.87
C GLU A 246 -17.27 8.78 1.13
N ASN A 247 -16.63 7.84 0.44
CA ASN A 247 -17.30 6.79 -0.33
C ASN A 247 -17.39 5.45 0.43
N ASP A 248 -17.03 5.39 1.71
CA ASP A 248 -16.99 4.15 2.52
C ASP A 248 -16.21 3.01 1.83
N THR A 249 -15.08 3.36 1.20
CA THR A 249 -14.21 2.41 0.48
C THR A 249 -12.89 2.22 1.20
N PHE A 250 -12.50 0.96 1.42
CA PHE A 250 -11.16 0.61 1.91
C PHE A 250 -10.19 0.44 0.74
N ILE A 251 -9.10 1.20 0.80
CA ILE A 251 -7.94 1.05 -0.08
C ILE A 251 -6.78 0.62 0.81
N ILE A 252 -6.40 -0.66 0.73
CA ILE A 252 -5.38 -1.23 1.61
C ILE A 252 -4.22 -1.73 0.74
N GLY A 253 -3.08 -1.06 0.87
CA GLY A 253 -1.88 -1.45 0.15
C GLY A 253 -1.00 -2.40 0.96
N ALA A 254 -0.03 -3.03 0.28
CA ALA A 254 0.92 -3.96 0.89
C ALA A 254 0.26 -5.17 1.59
N THR A 255 -0.84 -5.68 1.02
CA THR A 255 -1.60 -6.85 1.53
C THR A 255 -0.96 -8.21 1.20
N GLY A 256 0.27 -8.22 0.70
CA GLY A 256 1.07 -9.41 0.46
C GLY A 256 2.00 -9.75 1.63
N PHE A 257 3.03 -10.54 1.34
CA PHE A 257 4.14 -10.75 2.27
C PHE A 257 4.89 -9.45 2.58
N ASP A 258 4.80 -8.45 1.68
CA ASP A 258 5.49 -7.17 1.80
C ASP A 258 5.28 -6.49 3.16
N SER A 259 4.09 -6.60 3.78
CA SER A 259 3.87 -6.06 5.13
C SER A 259 2.76 -6.72 5.97
N VAL A 260 1.90 -7.62 5.44
CA VAL A 260 0.88 -8.30 6.29
C VAL A 260 1.51 -9.12 7.42
N PRO A 261 2.57 -9.92 7.21
CA PRO A 261 3.27 -10.60 8.30
C PRO A 261 3.80 -9.66 9.38
N ALA A 262 4.31 -8.48 8.99
CA ALA A 262 4.79 -7.47 9.92
C ALA A 262 3.64 -6.81 10.70
N ASP A 263 2.59 -6.37 10.01
CA ASP A 263 1.40 -5.74 10.62
C ASP A 263 0.69 -6.71 11.57
N SER A 264 0.47 -7.96 11.14
CA SER A 264 -0.13 -9.00 11.99
C SER A 264 0.75 -9.35 13.19
N GLY A 265 2.08 -9.37 13.04
CA GLY A 265 3.00 -9.47 14.16
C GLY A 265 2.91 -8.30 15.13
N VAL A 266 2.78 -7.07 14.64
CA VAL A 266 2.56 -5.89 15.48
C VAL A 266 1.24 -6.00 16.24
N LEU A 267 0.13 -6.36 15.57
CA LEU A 267 -1.17 -6.56 16.20
C LEU A 267 -1.13 -7.65 17.28
N PHE A 268 -0.44 -8.76 17.00
CA PHE A 268 -0.22 -9.83 17.97
C PHE A 268 0.55 -9.33 19.20
N MET A 269 1.58 -8.50 19.01
CA MET A 269 2.35 -7.93 20.10
C MET A 269 1.53 -6.89 20.89
N GLU A 270 0.77 -6.01 20.25
CA GLU A 270 -0.12 -5.07 20.94
C GLU A 270 -1.11 -5.81 21.86
N GLU A 271 -1.71 -6.91 21.40
CA GLU A 271 -2.62 -7.73 22.21
C GLU A 271 -1.91 -8.33 23.44
N LYS A 272 -0.65 -8.73 23.32
CA LYS A 272 0.12 -9.25 24.47
C LYS A 272 0.37 -8.19 25.54
N PHE A 273 0.50 -6.93 25.15
CA PHE A 273 0.77 -5.80 26.04
C PHE A 273 -0.48 -4.97 26.40
N LYS A 274 -1.69 -5.49 26.17
CA LYS A 274 -2.95 -4.76 26.38
C LYS A 274 -3.19 -4.27 27.81
N ASP A 275 -2.69 -4.99 28.80
CA ASP A 275 -2.85 -4.64 30.22
C ASP A 275 -1.83 -3.59 30.68
N GLY A 276 -0.81 -3.32 29.85
CA GLY A 276 0.22 -2.32 30.11
C GLY A 276 0.51 -1.50 28.85
N ARG A 277 1.77 -1.49 28.40
CA ARG A 277 2.15 -0.73 27.19
C ARG A 277 3.34 -1.32 26.46
N LEU A 278 3.17 -1.57 25.18
CA LEU A 278 4.25 -1.86 24.25
C LEU A 278 5.08 -0.60 23.96
N THR A 279 6.41 -0.69 24.08
CA THR A 279 7.32 0.46 23.83
C THR A 279 8.22 0.24 22.63
N ASN A 280 8.60 -1.00 22.34
CA ASN A 280 9.54 -1.35 21.27
C ASN A 280 9.19 -2.70 20.67
N ILE A 281 9.36 -2.84 19.36
CA ILE A 281 9.37 -4.12 18.65
C ILE A 281 10.61 -4.16 17.75
N GLU A 282 11.36 -5.25 17.85
CA GLU A 282 12.31 -5.65 16.81
C GLU A 282 11.77 -6.87 16.08
N SER A 283 11.73 -6.84 14.75
CA SER A 283 11.38 -8.00 13.92
C SER A 283 12.60 -8.55 13.21
N PHE A 284 12.73 -9.88 13.19
CA PHE A 284 13.86 -10.61 12.64
C PHE A 284 13.35 -11.60 11.59
N PHE A 285 13.45 -11.22 10.32
CA PHE A 285 13.02 -12.03 9.19
C PHE A 285 14.14 -12.95 8.71
N ALA A 286 13.86 -14.25 8.62
CA ALA A 286 14.74 -15.23 8.02
C ALA A 286 14.00 -16.05 6.96
N SER A 287 14.59 -16.14 5.78
CA SER A 287 14.15 -17.06 4.73
C SER A 287 14.91 -18.38 4.80
N ARG A 288 14.23 -19.49 4.50
CA ARG A 288 14.80 -20.81 4.31
C ARG A 288 14.46 -21.28 2.91
N THR A 289 15.47 -21.65 2.14
CA THR A 289 15.31 -22.16 0.78
C THR A 289 15.79 -23.61 0.70
N GLY A 290 15.21 -24.38 -0.21
CA GLY A 290 15.66 -25.74 -0.50
C GLY A 290 17.02 -25.81 -1.21
N PRO A 291 17.49 -27.03 -1.56
CA PRO A 291 18.78 -27.26 -2.22
C PRO A 291 18.93 -26.55 -3.58
N LYS A 292 17.82 -26.28 -4.27
CA LYS A 292 17.76 -25.53 -5.53
C LYS A 292 17.84 -24.01 -5.34
N GLY A 293 18.03 -23.54 -4.11
CA GLY A 293 18.02 -22.12 -3.76
C GLY A 293 16.63 -21.47 -3.92
N GLY A 294 16.58 -20.17 -3.67
CA GLY A 294 15.40 -19.34 -3.93
C GLY A 294 15.49 -18.59 -5.25
N ALA A 295 14.35 -18.18 -5.78
CA ALA A 295 14.27 -17.25 -6.91
C ALA A 295 13.00 -16.41 -6.80
N VAL A 296 13.00 -15.26 -7.47
CA VAL A 296 11.92 -14.28 -7.45
C VAL A 296 11.60 -13.86 -8.89
N ASN A 297 10.35 -13.50 -9.15
CA ASN A 297 9.91 -12.97 -10.44
C ASN A 297 10.49 -11.56 -10.70
N THR A 298 10.75 -11.24 -11.97
CA THR A 298 11.30 -9.93 -12.37
C THR A 298 10.39 -8.74 -12.04
N GLY A 299 9.08 -8.92 -11.89
CA GLY A 299 8.18 -7.84 -11.46
C GLY A 299 8.53 -7.27 -10.08
N THR A 300 9.05 -8.11 -9.17
CA THR A 300 9.55 -7.66 -7.86
C THR A 300 10.84 -6.86 -8.00
N LEU A 301 11.75 -7.25 -8.90
CA LEU A 301 12.97 -6.48 -9.21
C LEU A 301 12.62 -5.10 -9.77
N GLU A 302 11.69 -5.04 -10.73
CA GLU A 302 11.22 -3.78 -11.32
C GLU A 302 10.68 -2.85 -10.23
N SER A 303 9.84 -3.37 -9.35
CA SER A 303 9.27 -2.60 -8.23
C SER A 303 10.36 -2.08 -7.28
N ALA A 304 11.31 -2.93 -6.88
CA ALA A 304 12.43 -2.52 -6.01
C ALA A 304 13.32 -1.45 -6.65
N VAL A 305 13.63 -1.61 -7.94
CA VAL A 305 14.46 -0.67 -8.71
C VAL A 305 13.76 0.69 -8.84
N TYR A 306 12.46 0.70 -9.13
CA TYR A 306 11.70 1.95 -9.21
C TYR A 306 11.43 2.57 -7.85
N ALA A 307 11.32 1.79 -6.78
CA ALA A 307 11.28 2.32 -5.42
C ALA A 307 12.57 3.12 -5.13
N ILE A 308 13.74 2.52 -5.39
CA ILE A 308 15.06 3.17 -5.18
C ILE A 308 15.17 4.45 -6.01
N ALA A 309 14.85 4.39 -7.31
CA ALA A 309 14.99 5.53 -8.21
C ALA A 309 14.14 6.74 -7.81
N ASN A 310 13.06 6.52 -7.05
CA ASN A 310 12.11 7.56 -6.66
C ASN A 310 12.09 7.85 -5.15
N LEU A 311 13.06 7.34 -4.38
CA LEU A 311 13.15 7.58 -2.93
C LEU A 311 13.20 9.09 -2.57
N HIS A 312 13.75 9.91 -3.46
CA HIS A 312 13.87 11.35 -3.26
C HIS A 312 12.50 12.07 -3.12
N GLU A 313 11.42 11.50 -3.65
CA GLU A 313 10.07 12.07 -3.53
C GLU A 313 9.43 11.85 -2.14
N MET A 314 9.91 10.85 -1.39
CA MET A 314 9.33 10.47 -0.09
C MET A 314 9.31 11.64 0.90
N LYS A 315 10.38 12.46 0.90
CA LYS A 315 10.48 13.62 1.80
C LYS A 315 9.34 14.61 1.59
N ASP A 316 9.05 14.93 0.32
CA ASP A 316 8.01 15.90 -0.05
C ASP A 316 6.62 15.34 0.27
N ILE A 317 6.38 14.05 -0.03
CA ILE A 317 5.12 13.36 0.28
C ILE A 317 4.87 13.34 1.79
N ARG A 318 5.87 12.96 2.59
CA ARG A 318 5.75 12.89 4.06
C ARG A 318 5.53 14.25 4.70
N ALA A 319 6.17 15.30 4.17
CA ALA A 319 5.96 16.66 4.66
C ALA A 319 4.51 17.14 4.47
N LEU A 320 3.87 16.71 3.38
CA LEU A 320 2.47 17.04 3.09
C LEU A 320 1.49 16.14 3.86
N LEU A 321 1.81 14.85 3.98
CA LEU A 321 0.95 13.85 4.61
C LEU A 321 0.98 13.93 6.14
N TYR A 322 2.12 14.33 6.71
CA TYR A 322 2.35 14.39 8.15
C TYR A 322 2.94 15.76 8.54
N PRO A 323 2.14 16.84 8.47
CA PRO A 323 2.60 18.17 8.88
C PRO A 323 2.99 18.18 10.36
N ASP A 324 2.30 17.40 11.18
CA ASP A 324 2.58 17.25 12.60
C ASP A 324 3.50 16.04 12.87
N PRO A 325 4.59 16.24 13.64
CA PRO A 325 5.45 15.14 14.04
C PRO A 325 4.71 14.19 14.98
N MET A 326 5.04 12.89 14.92
CA MET A 326 4.52 11.94 15.91
C MET A 326 4.99 12.33 17.31
N PRO A 327 4.20 12.01 18.36
CA PRO A 327 4.68 12.06 19.73
C PRO A 327 6.01 11.30 19.87
N LYS A 328 6.87 11.76 20.77
CA LYS A 328 8.17 11.10 20.99
C LYS A 328 7.96 9.78 21.73
N ASN A 329 8.58 8.71 21.26
CA ASN A 329 8.82 7.52 22.06
C ASN A 329 10.07 7.74 22.94
N GLU A 330 9.89 7.61 24.26
CA GLU A 330 10.92 7.77 25.29
C GLU A 330 11.86 6.57 25.39
N TYR A 331 11.40 5.39 24.96
CA TYR A 331 12.12 4.13 25.07
C TYR A 331 12.64 3.79 23.68
N LYS A 332 13.90 4.10 23.39
CA LYS A 332 14.50 3.82 22.07
C LYS A 332 15.59 2.77 22.19
N LEU A 333 15.48 1.76 21.34
CA LEU A 333 16.55 0.82 21.04
C LEU A 333 17.51 1.42 20.02
N PRO A 334 18.83 1.11 20.13
CA PRO A 334 19.83 1.56 19.17
C PRO A 334 19.60 0.92 17.80
N LYS A 335 19.66 1.73 16.74
CA LYS A 335 19.63 1.21 15.37
C LYS A 335 20.96 0.56 15.03
N ARG A 336 20.95 -0.75 14.84
CA ARG A 336 22.13 -1.54 14.49
C ARG A 336 22.21 -1.76 12.98
N LEU A 337 23.38 -1.52 12.38
CA LEU A 337 23.59 -1.68 10.93
C LEU A 337 24.06 -3.09 10.55
N PHE A 338 24.82 -3.75 11.43
CA PHE A 338 25.34 -5.09 11.21
C PHE A 338 25.71 -5.70 12.56
N PHE A 339 25.13 -6.84 12.92
CA PHE A 339 25.39 -7.49 14.20
C PHE A 339 24.97 -8.96 14.19
N HIS A 340 25.48 -9.74 15.13
CA HIS A 340 24.95 -11.06 15.44
C HIS A 340 23.90 -10.93 16.54
N SER A 341 22.69 -11.44 16.31
CA SER A 341 21.62 -11.47 17.33
C SER A 341 21.66 -12.79 18.09
N GLU A 342 21.73 -12.72 19.41
CA GLU A 342 21.60 -13.88 20.29
C GLU A 342 20.17 -14.42 20.30
N GLN A 343 19.17 -13.56 20.12
CA GLN A 343 17.75 -13.93 20.11
C GLN A 343 17.39 -14.89 18.96
N VAL A 344 18.02 -14.73 17.80
CA VAL A 344 17.75 -15.57 16.61
C VAL A 344 18.96 -16.37 16.14
N ASN A 345 20.10 -16.24 16.81
CA ASN A 345 21.39 -16.86 16.47
C ASN A 345 21.76 -16.70 14.98
N LYS A 346 21.66 -15.47 14.48
CA LYS A 346 21.86 -15.10 13.06
C LYS A 346 22.52 -13.74 12.92
N TRP A 347 23.17 -13.53 11.78
CA TRP A 347 23.70 -12.22 11.38
C TRP A 347 22.57 -11.34 10.84
N CYS A 348 22.44 -10.14 11.36
CA CYS A 348 21.30 -9.25 11.13
C CYS A 348 21.75 -7.95 10.47
N LEU A 349 20.97 -7.53 9.48
CA LEU A 349 21.10 -6.30 8.71
C LEU A 349 19.75 -5.58 8.69
N PRO A 350 19.69 -4.24 8.65
CA PRO A 350 18.43 -3.53 8.47
C PRO A 350 17.64 -4.06 7.27
N PHE A 351 16.36 -4.33 7.47
CA PHE A 351 15.48 -4.74 6.38
C PHE A 351 15.10 -3.50 5.54
N VAL A 352 15.53 -3.48 4.27
CA VAL A 352 15.26 -2.39 3.33
C VAL A 352 14.00 -2.70 2.52
N GLY A 353 12.87 -2.85 3.21
CA GLY A 353 11.56 -3.11 2.63
C GLY A 353 10.51 -2.07 3.01
N SER A 354 9.25 -2.36 2.72
CA SER A 354 8.11 -1.47 3.06
C SER A 354 7.73 -1.52 4.54
N ASP A 355 8.07 -2.58 5.27
CA ASP A 355 7.67 -2.83 6.66
C ASP A 355 7.73 -1.60 7.56
N GLU A 356 8.90 -1.00 7.78
CA GLU A 356 8.99 0.15 8.70
C GLU A 356 8.05 1.28 8.27
N THR A 357 7.95 1.55 6.96
CA THR A 357 7.07 2.60 6.46
C THR A 357 5.59 2.27 6.68
N VAL A 358 5.19 1.01 6.45
CA VAL A 358 3.82 0.55 6.67
C VAL A 358 3.49 0.53 8.17
N ILE A 359 4.36 -0.02 9.02
CA ILE A 359 4.12 -0.07 10.47
C ILE A 359 4.00 1.34 11.05
N TYR A 360 4.83 2.33 10.65
CA TYR A 360 4.65 3.69 11.16
C TYR A 360 3.36 4.37 10.67
N ARG A 361 2.78 3.94 9.55
CA ARG A 361 1.41 4.33 9.16
C ARG A 361 0.37 3.69 10.07
N THR A 362 0.52 2.41 10.39
CA THR A 362 -0.31 1.70 11.40
C THR A 362 -0.26 2.40 12.76
N VAL A 363 0.94 2.73 13.27
CA VAL A 363 1.13 3.44 14.55
C VAL A 363 0.44 4.80 14.55
N ARG A 364 0.56 5.57 13.46
CA ARG A 364 -0.12 6.88 13.33
C ARG A 364 -1.63 6.74 13.36
N ASP A 365 -2.16 5.72 12.69
CA ASP A 365 -3.58 5.44 12.69
C ASP A 365 -4.08 5.05 14.09
N HIS A 366 -3.39 4.11 14.75
CA HIS A 366 -3.73 3.68 16.12
C HIS A 366 -3.69 4.84 17.13
N LEU A 367 -2.77 5.80 16.97
CA LEU A 367 -2.77 7.04 17.76
C LEU A 367 -3.98 7.92 17.44
N ALA A 368 -4.31 8.10 16.16
CA ALA A 368 -5.41 8.95 15.71
C ALA A 368 -6.78 8.44 16.19
N VAL A 369 -6.98 7.12 16.21
CA VAL A 369 -8.19 6.47 16.72
C VAL A 369 -8.14 6.17 18.23
N LYS A 370 -7.09 6.61 18.92
CA LYS A 370 -6.86 6.40 20.37
C LYS A 370 -6.86 4.93 20.81
N LYS A 371 -6.45 4.03 19.91
CA LYS A 371 -6.18 2.62 20.26
C LYS A 371 -4.91 2.50 21.10
N ILE A 372 -3.91 3.33 20.82
CA ILE A 372 -2.70 3.46 21.64
C ILE A 372 -2.53 4.92 22.08
N GLU A 373 -1.97 5.14 23.27
CA GLU A 373 -1.74 6.49 23.79
C GLU A 373 -0.41 7.10 23.36
N LYS A 374 0.63 6.26 23.24
CA LYS A 374 1.98 6.65 22.85
C LYS A 374 2.51 5.71 21.77
N PRO A 375 3.33 6.20 20.83
CA PRO A 375 3.91 5.36 19.80
C PRO A 375 4.97 4.43 20.40
N PHE A 376 5.07 3.22 19.83
CA PHE A 376 6.22 2.34 20.02
C PHE A 376 7.22 2.52 18.87
N GLN A 377 8.46 2.11 19.10
CA GLN A 377 9.48 2.03 18.06
C GLN A 377 9.41 0.66 17.39
N TYR A 378 9.38 0.63 16.06
CA TYR A 378 9.55 -0.59 15.28
C TYR A 378 10.89 -0.55 14.54
N LEU A 379 11.63 -1.67 14.59
CA LEU A 379 12.87 -1.90 13.86
C LEU A 379 12.79 -3.24 13.15
N ALA A 380 13.10 -3.27 11.85
CA ALA A 380 13.06 -4.51 11.05
C ALA A 380 14.46 -4.95 10.63
N TYR A 381 14.74 -6.24 10.78
CA TYR A 381 16.01 -6.87 10.45
C TYR A 381 15.84 -8.06 9.52
N MET A 382 16.67 -8.12 8.49
CA MET A 382 16.91 -9.28 7.64
C MET A 382 18.02 -10.14 8.26
N CYS A 383 17.76 -11.44 8.39
CA CYS A 383 18.65 -12.38 9.06
C CYS A 383 19.30 -13.37 8.09
N MET A 384 20.61 -13.48 8.19
CA MET A 384 21.48 -14.31 7.36
C MET A 384 22.05 -15.45 8.20
N PRO A 385 22.20 -16.66 7.61
CA PRO A 385 22.59 -17.85 8.36
C PRO A 385 24.02 -17.79 8.90
N ASN A 386 24.92 -17.03 8.28
CA ASN A 386 26.30 -16.88 8.70
C ASN A 386 26.88 -15.54 8.22
N LEU A 387 28.09 -15.22 8.70
CA LEU A 387 28.77 -13.95 8.45
C LEU A 387 29.01 -13.72 6.94
N PHE A 388 29.46 -14.75 6.22
CA PHE A 388 29.78 -14.65 4.79
C PHE A 388 28.53 -14.40 3.94
N ALA A 389 27.42 -15.07 4.24
CA ALA A 389 26.14 -14.82 3.59
C ALA A 389 25.69 -13.36 3.82
N ALA A 390 25.89 -12.83 5.03
CA ALA A 390 25.54 -11.47 5.35
C ALA A 390 26.40 -10.44 4.60
N ILE A 391 27.71 -10.67 4.51
CA ILE A 391 28.63 -9.85 3.72
C ILE A 391 28.25 -9.89 2.24
N GLY A 392 28.00 -11.08 1.69
CA GLY A 392 27.55 -11.24 0.30
C GLY A 392 26.24 -10.51 0.03
N PHE A 393 25.28 -10.57 0.95
CA PHE A 393 24.02 -9.84 0.84
C PHE A 393 24.21 -8.31 0.85
N MET A 394 25.11 -7.77 1.67
CA MET A 394 25.46 -6.34 1.65
C MET A 394 26.03 -5.90 0.30
N PHE A 395 26.99 -6.67 -0.25
CA PHE A 395 27.55 -6.38 -1.56
C PHE A 395 26.50 -6.47 -2.67
N PHE A 396 25.64 -7.49 -2.63
CA PHE A 396 24.55 -7.65 -3.57
C PHE A 396 23.57 -6.47 -3.51
N GLY A 397 23.17 -6.04 -2.30
CA GLY A 397 22.29 -4.89 -2.10
C GLY A 397 22.92 -3.58 -2.58
N ALA A 398 24.19 -3.34 -2.26
CA ALA A 398 24.93 -2.17 -2.74
C ALA A 398 25.04 -2.15 -4.27
N PHE A 399 25.31 -3.31 -4.88
CA PHE A 399 25.36 -3.48 -6.33
C PHE A 399 24.00 -3.18 -6.99
N LEU A 400 22.91 -3.75 -6.47
CA LEU A 400 21.56 -3.46 -6.97
C LEU A 400 21.18 -1.99 -6.77
N GLY A 401 21.56 -1.39 -5.65
CA GLY A 401 21.35 0.04 -5.39
C GLY A 401 22.05 0.92 -6.41
N PHE A 402 23.33 0.65 -6.69
CA PHE A 402 24.09 1.34 -7.72
C PHE A 402 23.46 1.16 -9.10
N MET A 403 23.15 -0.08 -9.48
CA MET A 403 22.53 -0.40 -10.77
C MET A 403 21.16 0.28 -10.93
N GLY A 404 20.33 0.27 -9.89
CA GLY A 404 18.99 0.86 -9.92
C GLY A 404 18.97 2.40 -9.94
N TYR A 405 20.01 3.04 -9.40
CA TYR A 405 20.06 4.51 -9.28
C TYR A 405 20.30 5.22 -10.61
N PHE A 406 21.26 4.77 -11.42
CA PHE A 406 21.57 5.40 -12.71
C PHE A 406 20.70 4.83 -13.84
N SER A 407 20.19 5.71 -14.71
CA SER A 407 19.25 5.31 -15.77
C SER A 407 19.80 4.25 -16.74
N ALA A 408 21.07 4.38 -17.15
CA ALA A 408 21.72 3.45 -18.07
C ALA A 408 21.95 2.07 -17.44
N THR A 409 22.47 2.03 -16.20
CA THR A 409 22.68 0.77 -15.48
C THR A 409 21.37 0.11 -15.09
N ARG A 410 20.34 0.91 -14.78
CA ARG A 410 19.00 0.42 -14.47
C ARG A 410 18.40 -0.28 -15.67
N TRP A 411 18.48 0.34 -16.84
CA TRP A 411 18.04 -0.28 -18.08
C TRP A 411 18.75 -1.61 -18.33
N LEU A 412 20.06 -1.67 -18.08
CA LEU A 412 20.86 -2.88 -18.25
C LEU A 412 20.44 -3.99 -17.28
N LEU A 413 20.25 -3.66 -15.99
CA LEU A 413 19.74 -4.55 -14.95
C LEU A 413 18.37 -5.13 -15.31
N LEU A 414 17.43 -4.28 -15.74
CA LEU A 414 16.07 -4.70 -16.09
C LEU A 414 16.01 -5.50 -17.41
N LYS A 415 16.92 -5.22 -18.35
CA LYS A 415 17.00 -5.95 -19.62
C LYS A 415 17.62 -7.35 -19.45
N TYR A 416 18.62 -7.48 -18.60
CA TYR A 416 19.35 -8.74 -18.37
C TYR A 416 19.36 -9.16 -16.89
N PRO A 417 18.19 -9.33 -16.26
CA PRO A 417 18.10 -9.57 -14.81
C PRO A 417 18.80 -10.88 -14.41
N HIS A 418 18.73 -11.92 -15.23
CA HIS A 418 19.40 -13.18 -14.95
C HIS A 418 20.94 -13.03 -14.81
N ILE A 419 21.56 -12.13 -15.59
CA ILE A 419 23.01 -11.92 -15.56
C ILE A 419 23.38 -11.10 -14.31
N PHE A 420 22.74 -9.96 -14.12
CA PHE A 420 23.11 -9.01 -13.07
C PHE A 420 22.60 -9.40 -11.67
N THR A 421 21.70 -10.37 -11.60
CA THR A 421 21.20 -10.90 -10.32
C THR A 421 21.64 -12.33 -10.05
N PHE A 422 22.55 -12.88 -10.86
CA PHE A 422 23.03 -14.27 -10.74
C PHE A 422 21.88 -15.30 -10.70
N GLY A 423 20.83 -15.05 -11.49
CA GLY A 423 19.65 -15.90 -11.54
C GLY A 423 18.71 -15.78 -10.33
N VAL A 424 18.92 -14.88 -9.37
CA VAL A 424 17.96 -14.64 -8.28
C VAL A 424 16.62 -14.14 -8.84
N PHE A 425 16.64 -13.22 -9.80
CA PHE A 425 15.44 -12.73 -10.46
C PHE A 425 15.28 -13.31 -11.88
N LYS A 426 14.17 -14.01 -12.12
CA LYS A 426 13.87 -14.70 -13.39
C LYS A 426 12.48 -14.35 -13.90
N LYS A 427 12.31 -14.22 -15.22
CA LYS A 427 11.01 -13.86 -15.84
C LYS A 427 9.90 -14.86 -15.52
N GLY A 428 10.25 -16.14 -15.45
CA GLY A 428 9.33 -17.23 -15.08
C GLY A 428 9.22 -17.46 -13.57
N GLY A 429 9.82 -16.62 -12.73
CA GLY A 429 9.86 -16.80 -11.27
C GLY A 429 10.59 -18.09 -10.82
N PRO A 430 10.42 -18.50 -9.56
CA PRO A 430 10.89 -19.78 -9.06
C PRO A 430 10.11 -20.96 -9.63
N THR A 431 10.75 -22.14 -9.66
CA THR A 431 10.07 -23.40 -10.01
C THR A 431 9.19 -23.88 -8.86
N LYS A 432 8.25 -24.79 -9.14
CA LYS A 432 7.43 -25.43 -8.10
C LYS A 432 8.28 -26.10 -7.02
N GLU A 433 9.35 -26.81 -7.39
CA GLU A 433 10.29 -27.42 -6.43
C GLU A 433 10.96 -26.38 -5.52
N GLN A 434 11.35 -25.22 -6.07
CA GLN A 434 11.92 -24.12 -5.27
C GLN A 434 10.88 -23.53 -4.32
N ILE A 435 9.63 -23.39 -4.75
CA ILE A 435 8.53 -22.89 -3.92
C ILE A 435 8.23 -23.86 -2.78
N ASP A 436 7.97 -25.13 -3.11
CA ASP A 436 7.58 -26.17 -2.16
C ASP A 436 8.66 -26.43 -1.10
N ALA A 437 9.94 -26.23 -1.44
CA ALA A 437 11.06 -26.39 -0.52
C ALA A 437 11.44 -25.12 0.27
N SER A 438 10.69 -24.02 0.10
CA SER A 438 10.98 -22.73 0.74
C SER A 438 9.96 -22.38 1.84
N SER A 439 10.43 -21.67 2.85
CA SER A 439 9.63 -21.20 3.99
C SER A 439 10.27 -19.96 4.61
N PHE A 440 9.55 -19.29 5.51
CA PHE A 440 10.12 -18.20 6.29
C PHE A 440 9.80 -18.30 7.78
N SER A 441 10.54 -17.51 8.56
CA SER A 441 10.16 -17.17 9.92
C SER A 441 10.42 -15.70 10.21
N MET A 442 9.55 -15.08 11.00
CA MET A 442 9.76 -13.76 11.60
C MET A 442 9.70 -13.90 13.12
N THR A 443 10.77 -13.53 13.82
CA THR A 443 10.75 -13.43 15.29
C THR A 443 10.52 -11.98 15.69
N PHE A 444 9.53 -11.74 16.54
CA PHE A 444 9.20 -10.43 17.11
C PHE A 444 9.66 -10.40 18.56
N VAL A 445 10.45 -9.38 18.90
CA VAL A 445 10.96 -9.15 20.26
C VAL A 445 10.37 -7.83 20.75
N GLY A 446 9.35 -7.92 21.59
CA GLY A 446 8.64 -6.77 22.14
C GLY A 446 9.07 -6.46 23.56
N HIS A 447 9.36 -5.19 23.82
CA HIS A 447 9.59 -4.69 25.18
C HIS A 447 8.45 -3.75 25.55
N GLY A 448 8.07 -3.77 26.82
CA GLY A 448 7.02 -2.90 27.33
C GLY A 448 6.81 -3.02 28.83
N PHE A 449 5.69 -2.48 29.28
CA PHE A 449 5.20 -2.60 30.64
C PHE A 449 4.13 -3.69 30.68
N ASP A 450 4.18 -4.54 31.71
CA ASP A 450 3.15 -5.54 31.98
C ASP A 450 1.81 -4.92 32.40
N SER A 451 1.85 -3.79 33.12
CA SER A 451 0.69 -3.11 33.68
C SER A 451 0.83 -1.59 33.64
N VAL A 452 -0.31 -0.88 33.64
CA VAL A 452 -0.35 0.59 33.69
C VAL A 452 0.22 1.13 35.01
N GLU A 453 0.05 0.38 36.11
CA GLU A 453 0.55 0.74 37.44
C GLU A 453 2.09 0.85 37.48
N ASN A 454 2.77 0.07 36.64
CA ASN A 454 4.22 0.06 36.53
C ASN A 454 4.78 1.20 35.65
N MET A 455 3.89 1.95 34.96
CA MET A 455 4.24 3.05 34.07
C MET A 455 4.44 4.40 34.82
N LYS A 456 5.23 4.39 35.90
CA LYS A 456 5.58 5.62 36.63
C LYS A 456 6.62 6.44 35.84
N PRO A 457 6.66 7.78 35.99
CA PRO A 457 7.69 8.60 35.37
C PRO A 457 9.10 8.11 35.73
N GLY A 458 9.91 7.81 34.71
CA GLY A 458 11.28 7.30 34.88
C GLY A 458 11.39 5.76 34.98
N SER A 459 10.28 5.02 35.08
CA SER A 459 10.30 3.56 35.04
C SER A 459 10.81 3.03 33.70
N LYS A 460 11.54 1.92 33.75
CA LYS A 460 11.98 1.17 32.57
C LYS A 460 10.96 0.07 32.22
N PRO A 461 10.84 -0.32 30.94
CA PRO A 461 10.03 -1.47 30.54
C PRO A 461 10.47 -2.72 31.31
N ASN A 462 9.52 -3.43 31.89
CA ASN A 462 9.76 -4.58 32.76
C ASN A 462 9.27 -5.90 32.15
N ARG A 463 8.65 -5.87 30.96
CA ARG A 463 8.14 -7.07 30.28
C ARG A 463 8.76 -7.24 28.90
N LEU A 464 9.15 -8.47 28.60
CA LEU A 464 9.73 -8.91 27.35
C LEU A 464 8.91 -10.07 26.80
N VAL A 465 8.36 -9.90 25.61
CA VAL A 465 7.67 -10.97 24.88
C VAL A 465 8.44 -11.30 23.62
N VAL A 466 8.75 -12.58 23.42
CA VAL A 466 9.32 -13.08 22.17
C VAL A 466 8.26 -13.95 21.49
N ALA A 467 7.84 -13.55 20.31
CA ALA A 467 6.88 -14.28 19.49
C ALA A 467 7.53 -14.67 18.15
N LYS A 468 7.06 -15.75 17.55
CA LYS A 468 7.54 -16.23 16.26
C LYS A 468 6.36 -16.53 15.34
N LEU A 469 6.41 -15.92 14.17
CA LEU A 469 5.58 -16.23 13.02
C LEU A 469 6.37 -17.15 12.08
N THR A 470 5.78 -18.27 11.68
CA THR A 470 6.34 -19.14 10.63
C THR A 470 5.32 -19.32 9.51
N GLY A 471 5.80 -19.42 8.27
CA GLY A 471 4.93 -19.68 7.14
C GLY A 471 5.63 -20.33 5.96
N PRO A 472 4.87 -20.73 4.93
CA PRO A 472 5.39 -21.30 3.69
C PRO A 472 6.13 -20.24 2.87
N GLU A 473 6.51 -20.54 1.64
CA GLU A 473 7.23 -19.61 0.77
C GLU A 473 6.59 -18.19 0.73
N PRO A 474 7.39 -17.11 0.85
CA PRO A 474 6.87 -15.76 1.05
C PRO A 474 6.16 -15.15 -0.18
N GLY A 475 6.69 -15.33 -1.39
CA GLY A 475 6.27 -14.57 -2.57
C GLY A 475 5.03 -15.10 -3.31
N TYR A 476 4.78 -16.40 -3.27
CA TYR A 476 3.84 -17.10 -4.16
C TYR A 476 2.92 -18.08 -3.42
N VAL A 477 3.19 -18.36 -2.14
CA VAL A 477 2.22 -19.03 -1.26
C VAL A 477 1.67 -18.03 -0.26
N THR A 478 2.54 -17.40 0.53
CA THR A 478 2.14 -16.50 1.60
C THR A 478 1.52 -15.19 1.08
N THR A 479 2.09 -14.59 0.04
CA THR A 479 1.55 -13.33 -0.54
C THR A 479 0.10 -13.47 -1.03
N PRO A 480 -0.24 -14.48 -1.87
CA PRO A 480 -1.63 -14.77 -2.20
C PRO A 480 -2.52 -15.02 -0.99
N ALA A 481 -2.06 -15.85 -0.03
CA ALA A 481 -2.83 -16.16 1.17
C ALA A 481 -3.15 -14.89 1.97
N CYS A 482 -2.15 -14.02 2.22
CA CYS A 482 -2.34 -12.74 2.89
C CYS A 482 -3.37 -11.87 2.17
N MET A 483 -3.22 -11.67 0.85
CA MET A 483 -4.08 -10.75 0.10
C MET A 483 -5.53 -11.27 0.03
N VAL A 484 -5.71 -12.57 -0.22
CA VAL A 484 -7.04 -13.19 -0.25
C VAL A 484 -7.68 -13.12 1.12
N GLN A 485 -6.97 -13.46 2.20
CA GLN A 485 -7.55 -13.38 3.55
C GLN A 485 -7.86 -11.94 3.98
N CYS A 486 -7.09 -10.94 3.54
CA CYS A 486 -7.47 -9.52 3.71
C CYS A 486 -8.79 -9.22 2.99
N GLY A 487 -8.96 -9.69 1.75
CA GLY A 487 -10.19 -9.51 0.98
C GLY A 487 -11.41 -10.17 1.62
N VAL A 488 -11.25 -11.41 2.10
CA VAL A 488 -12.31 -12.10 2.84
C VAL A 488 -12.61 -11.41 4.17
N THR A 489 -11.60 -10.89 4.87
CA THR A 489 -11.79 -10.15 6.12
C THR A 489 -12.64 -8.90 5.90
N ILE A 490 -12.40 -8.13 4.83
CA ILE A 490 -13.28 -7.00 4.48
C ILE A 490 -14.74 -7.47 4.29
N LEU A 491 -14.95 -8.58 3.59
CA LEU A 491 -16.28 -9.07 3.27
C LEU A 491 -17.05 -9.65 4.47
N LYS A 492 -16.34 -10.26 5.42
CA LYS A 492 -16.93 -11.01 6.55
C LYS A 492 -16.92 -10.22 7.85
N ASP A 493 -15.93 -9.35 8.05
CA ASP A 493 -15.64 -8.69 9.32
C ASP A 493 -15.84 -7.16 9.24
N LEU A 494 -16.51 -6.66 8.20
CA LEU A 494 -16.74 -5.22 7.98
C LEU A 494 -17.26 -4.48 9.23
N LYS A 495 -18.08 -5.15 10.05
CA LYS A 495 -18.67 -4.58 11.27
C LYS A 495 -17.69 -4.45 12.44
N THR A 496 -16.60 -5.21 12.46
CA THR A 496 -15.60 -5.17 13.52
C THR A 496 -14.38 -4.33 13.12
N MET A 497 -14.27 -3.92 11.86
CA MET A 497 -13.22 -3.02 11.39
C MET A 497 -13.33 -1.64 12.07
N PRO A 498 -12.20 -1.00 12.43
CA PRO A 498 -12.20 0.25 13.20
C PRO A 498 -12.49 1.50 12.36
N HIS A 499 -12.55 1.36 11.03
CA HIS A 499 -12.79 2.46 10.08
C HIS A 499 -13.99 2.12 9.20
N THR A 500 -14.65 3.13 8.62
CA THR A 500 -15.70 2.95 7.59
C THR A 500 -15.16 3.04 6.16
N GLY A 501 -13.93 3.54 5.99
CA GLY A 501 -13.23 3.66 4.71
C GLY A 501 -11.89 4.38 4.88
N GLY A 502 -11.18 4.59 3.78
CA GLY A 502 -9.90 5.31 3.76
C GLY A 502 -8.78 4.54 3.08
N VAL A 503 -7.60 5.17 3.04
CA VAL A 503 -6.37 4.55 2.52
C VAL A 503 -5.51 4.10 3.69
N LEU A 504 -5.55 2.80 3.98
CA LEU A 504 -5.07 2.21 5.22
C LEU A 504 -3.94 1.21 4.97
N THR A 505 -3.32 0.78 6.07
CA THR A 505 -2.48 -0.41 6.14
C THR A 505 -3.30 -1.60 6.62
N ALA A 506 -2.77 -2.83 6.49
CA ALA A 506 -3.46 -4.01 7.02
C ALA A 506 -3.60 -3.91 8.55
N GLY A 507 -2.58 -3.43 9.25
CA GLY A 507 -2.61 -3.23 10.70
C GLY A 507 -3.70 -2.26 11.15
N ALA A 508 -3.84 -1.13 10.45
CA ALA A 508 -4.87 -0.13 10.74
C ALA A 508 -6.28 -0.65 10.40
N ALA A 509 -6.45 -1.32 9.26
CA ALA A 509 -7.76 -1.75 8.78
C ALA A 509 -8.30 -3.00 9.51
N PHE A 510 -7.43 -3.91 9.94
CA PHE A 510 -7.81 -5.23 10.44
C PHE A 510 -7.52 -5.42 11.93
N SER A 511 -7.20 -4.35 12.65
CA SER A 511 -7.16 -4.41 14.12
C SER A 511 -8.52 -4.87 14.67
N GLY A 512 -8.52 -5.94 15.47
CA GLY A 512 -9.73 -6.46 16.12
C GLY A 512 -10.60 -7.36 15.23
N THR A 513 -10.12 -7.76 14.04
CA THR A 513 -10.82 -8.69 13.15
C THR A 513 -10.29 -10.12 13.27
N SER A 514 -10.87 -11.05 12.50
CA SER A 514 -10.43 -12.46 12.45
C SER A 514 -9.20 -12.71 11.57
N LEU A 515 -8.52 -11.67 11.07
CA LEU A 515 -7.43 -11.81 10.10
C LEU A 515 -6.32 -12.75 10.61
N ILE A 516 -5.87 -12.62 11.86
CA ILE A 516 -4.79 -13.47 12.40
C ILE A 516 -5.22 -14.94 12.39
N GLN A 517 -6.43 -15.25 12.87
CA GLN A 517 -6.97 -16.62 12.89
C GLN A 517 -7.16 -17.18 11.47
N ARG A 518 -7.51 -16.32 10.51
CA ARG A 518 -7.61 -16.67 9.09
C ARG A 518 -6.25 -17.02 8.49
N LEU A 519 -5.22 -16.23 8.80
CA LEU A 519 -3.85 -16.48 8.36
C LEU A 519 -3.30 -17.79 8.94
N GLU A 520 -3.60 -18.10 10.20
CA GLU A 520 -3.21 -19.38 10.83
C GLU A 520 -3.79 -20.61 10.10
N LYS A 521 -5.03 -20.50 9.60
CA LYS A 521 -5.64 -21.55 8.74
C LYS A 521 -4.96 -21.71 7.38
N ARG A 522 -4.09 -20.79 7.00
CA ARG A 522 -3.28 -20.81 5.77
C ARG A 522 -1.79 -21.00 6.07
N ASP A 523 -1.47 -21.66 7.19
CA ASP A 523 -0.12 -22.03 7.64
C ASP A 523 0.78 -20.87 8.08
N LEU A 524 0.23 -19.67 8.33
CA LEU A 524 0.94 -18.59 9.01
C LEU A 524 0.75 -18.69 10.53
N LYS A 525 1.62 -19.43 11.20
CA LYS A 525 1.45 -19.80 12.61
C LYS A 525 2.15 -18.81 13.55
N PHE A 526 1.40 -18.23 14.48
CA PHE A 526 1.95 -17.42 15.56
C PHE A 526 2.20 -18.27 16.80
N THR A 527 3.38 -18.13 17.39
CA THR A 527 3.76 -18.85 18.62
C THR A 527 4.44 -17.89 19.58
N THR A 528 4.04 -17.90 20.85
CA THR A 528 4.79 -17.20 21.91
C THR A 528 5.93 -18.12 22.35
N ILE A 529 7.17 -17.65 22.19
CA ILE A 529 8.39 -18.39 22.56
C ILE A 529 8.74 -18.14 24.03
N SER A 530 8.63 -16.89 24.47
CA SER A 530 8.79 -16.52 25.88
C SER A 530 7.98 -15.27 26.21
N ASP A 531 7.56 -15.16 27.47
CA ASP A 531 6.91 -13.99 28.06
C ASP A 531 7.47 -13.84 29.47
N THR A 532 8.34 -12.84 29.64
CA THR A 532 9.15 -12.66 30.85
C THR A 532 8.83 -11.30 31.45
N ILE A 533 8.48 -11.28 32.74
CA ILE A 533 8.37 -10.07 33.54
C ILE A 533 9.59 -10.03 34.47
N VAL A 534 10.36 -8.95 34.37
CA VAL A 534 11.50 -8.65 35.23
C VAL A 534 10.98 -7.74 36.34
N ASN A 535 10.76 -8.31 37.52
CA ASN A 535 10.31 -7.59 38.70
C ASN A 535 11.37 -6.62 39.24
#